data_AF-T0N9H9-F1
#
_entry.id   AF-T0N9H9-F1
#
_cell.length_a   1.000
_cell.length_b   1.000
_cell.length_c   1.000
_cell.angle_alpha   90.00
_cell.angle_beta   90.00
_cell.angle_gamma   90.00
#
_symmetry.space_group_name_H-M   'P 1'
#
loop_
_entity.id
_entity.type
_entity.pdbx_description
1 polymer ?
#
loop_
_entity_poly.entity_id
_entity_poly.type
_entity_poly.pdbx_seq_one_letter_code
_entity_poly.pdbx_strand_id
1 'polypeptide(L)'
;MPTSIPEQELMEPGHTACQGCGATLAMRYVLKALGKKTVVSVPASCWAVIPGAMPNRTLDIPMVYTPFAATGASISGPAGSTGYKGRQ
;
A
#
# COMPACT_ATOMS: atom_id res chain seq x y z
N MET A 1 -26.47 7.92 -4.94
CA MET A 1 -25.31 8.80 -5.24
C MET A 1 -24.36 8.04 -6.13
N PRO A 2 -24.08 8.47 -7.37
CA PRO A 2 -23.14 7.79 -8.23
C PRO A 2 -21.73 8.15 -7.73
N THR A 3 -21.13 7.29 -6.93
CA THR A 3 -19.78 7.47 -6.42
C THR A 3 -18.80 7.33 -7.57
N SER A 4 -18.07 8.41 -7.89
CA SER A 4 -16.94 8.49 -8.83
C SER A 4 -15.72 7.66 -8.41
N ILE A 5 -15.94 6.62 -7.62
CA ILE A 5 -14.92 5.80 -6.98
C ILE A 5 -14.79 4.54 -7.84
N PRO A 6 -13.59 4.22 -8.36
CA PRO A 6 -13.41 3.07 -9.23
C PRO A 6 -13.76 1.76 -8.52
N GLU A 7 -14.40 0.84 -9.26
CA GLU A 7 -14.81 -0.48 -8.78
C GLU A 7 -13.62 -1.43 -8.58
N GLN A 8 -12.47 -1.14 -9.18
CA GLN A 8 -11.25 -1.92 -8.98
C GLN A 8 -10.69 -1.72 -7.57
N GLU A 9 -10.68 -2.80 -6.80
CA GLU A 9 -10.02 -2.86 -5.51
C GLU A 9 -8.59 -3.36 -5.72
N LEU A 10 -7.61 -2.65 -5.18
CA LEU A 10 -6.19 -3.06 -5.21
C LEU A 10 -5.76 -3.71 -3.89
N MET A 11 -6.73 -3.91 -2.99
CA MET A 11 -6.55 -4.50 -1.68
C MET A 11 -7.51 -5.68 -1.56
N GLU A 12 -6.94 -6.88 -1.63
CA GLU A 12 -7.64 -8.15 -1.60
C GLU A 12 -8.09 -8.49 -0.16
N PRO A 13 -9.22 -9.21 -0.02
CA PRO A 13 -9.65 -9.73 1.27
C PRO A 13 -8.66 -10.79 1.80
N GLY A 14 -8.28 -10.69 3.07
CA GLY A 14 -7.29 -11.59 3.70
C GLY A 14 -6.19 -10.89 4.50
N HIS A 15 -6.29 -9.58 4.69
CA HIS A 15 -5.36 -8.80 5.50
C HIS A 15 -5.53 -9.09 7.00
N THR A 16 -4.45 -9.02 7.78
CA THR A 16 -4.45 -9.31 9.22
C THR A 16 -4.87 -8.12 10.10
N ALA A 17 -5.42 -7.06 9.48
CA ALA A 17 -5.87 -5.88 10.22
C ALA A 17 -7.02 -6.18 11.18
N CYS A 18 -7.08 -5.42 12.29
CA CYS A 18 -8.21 -5.46 13.21
C CYS A 18 -9.54 -5.12 12.53
N GLN A 19 -10.64 -5.67 13.05
CA GLN A 19 -11.98 -5.31 12.58
C GLN A 19 -12.22 -3.81 12.75
N GLY A 20 -12.53 -3.12 11.65
CA GLY A 20 -12.70 -1.66 11.64
C GLY A 20 -11.40 -0.87 11.61
N CYS A 21 -10.27 -1.46 11.20
CA CYS A 21 -9.00 -0.72 11.07
C CYS A 21 -9.14 0.48 10.10
N GLY A 22 -9.04 1.69 10.66
CA GLY A 22 -9.10 2.93 9.88
C GLY A 22 -7.98 3.06 8.84
N ALA A 23 -6.78 2.52 9.13
CA ALA A 23 -5.67 2.54 8.18
C ALA A 23 -5.99 1.71 6.92
N THR A 24 -6.64 0.56 7.09
CA THR A 24 -7.05 -0.31 5.98
C THR A 24 -8.10 0.35 5.11
N LEU A 25 -9.10 0.98 5.73
CA LEU A 25 -10.12 1.73 5.01
C LEU A 25 -9.50 2.92 4.25
N ALA A 26 -8.65 3.70 4.91
CA ALA A 26 -7.96 4.83 4.29
C ALA A 26 -7.13 4.37 3.08
N MET A 27 -6.33 3.31 3.22
CA MET A 27 -5.53 2.78 2.12
C MET A 27 -6.39 2.25 0.98
N ARG A 28 -7.53 1.60 1.26
CA ARG A 28 -8.49 1.20 0.24
C ARG A 28 -8.99 2.41 -0.57
N TYR A 29 -9.33 3.51 0.06
CA TYR A 29 -9.76 4.73 -0.64
C TYR A 29 -8.61 5.42 -1.39
N VAL A 30 -7.44 5.50 -0.78
CA VAL A 30 -6.24 6.10 -1.38
C VAL A 30 -5.80 5.34 -2.63
N LEU A 31 -5.81 4.00 -2.59
CA LEU A 31 -5.49 3.15 -3.74
C LEU A 31 -6.52 3.27 -4.86
N LYS A 32 -7.79 3.49 -4.51
CA LYS A 32 -8.82 3.81 -5.51
C LYS A 32 -8.59 5.16 -6.17
N ALA A 33 -8.11 6.15 -5.42
CA ALA A 33 -7.80 7.47 -5.99
C ALA A 33 -6.52 7.48 -6.84
N LEU A 34 -5.48 6.75 -6.43
CA LEU A 34 -4.16 6.75 -7.09
C LEU A 34 -4.00 5.68 -8.19
N GLY A 35 -4.73 4.56 -8.10
CA GLY A 35 -4.74 3.49 -9.09
C GLY A 35 -3.53 2.56 -9.06
N LYS A 36 -3.37 1.74 -10.12
CA LYS A 36 -2.34 0.68 -10.21
C LYS A 36 -0.90 1.19 -10.37
N LYS A 37 -0.70 2.48 -10.67
CA LYS A 37 0.62 3.09 -10.87
C LYS A 37 1.12 3.76 -9.59
N THR A 38 1.02 3.08 -8.46
CA THR A 38 1.38 3.60 -7.15
C THR A 38 2.35 2.66 -6.47
N VAL A 39 3.39 3.24 -5.85
CA VAL A 39 4.33 2.53 -4.99
C VAL A 39 4.07 3.00 -3.57
N VAL A 40 3.90 2.06 -2.63
CA VAL A 40 3.68 2.39 -1.23
C VAL A 40 4.94 2.06 -0.42
N SER A 41 5.49 3.07 0.25
CA SER A 41 6.53 2.87 1.25
C SER A 41 5.87 2.61 2.60
N VAL A 42 6.12 1.43 3.16
CA VAL A 42 5.56 0.98 4.43
C VAL A 42 6.62 1.12 5.52
N PRO A 43 6.53 2.14 6.40
CA PRO A 43 7.38 2.19 7.58
C PRO A 43 7.08 1.03 8.52
N ALA A 44 8.04 0.66 9.37
CA ALA A 44 7.82 -0.22 10.52
C ALA A 44 6.62 0.28 11.37
N SER A 45 5.47 -0.37 11.21
CA SER A 45 4.18 0.04 11.76
C SER A 45 3.23 -1.15 11.75
N CYS A 46 1.99 -0.99 12.23
CA CYS A 46 0.96 -2.02 12.07
C CYS A 46 0.71 -2.37 10.59
N TRP A 47 0.95 -1.41 9.68
CA TRP A 47 0.87 -1.65 8.25
C TRP A 47 1.95 -2.60 7.71
N ALA A 48 3.02 -2.85 8.47
CA ALA A 48 4.03 -3.81 8.07
C ALA A 48 3.54 -5.27 8.17
N VAL A 49 2.55 -5.55 9.02
CA VAL A 49 2.01 -6.89 9.26
C VAL A 49 0.63 -7.10 8.63
N ILE A 50 -0.14 -6.02 8.45
CA ILE A 50 -1.47 -6.01 7.82
C ILE A 50 -1.51 -6.73 6.47
N PRO A 51 -0.61 -6.46 5.50
CA PRO A 51 -0.70 -7.06 4.18
C PRO A 51 -0.42 -8.58 4.18
N GLY A 52 0.08 -9.13 5.29
CA GLY A 52 0.41 -10.53 5.46
C GLY A 52 1.92 -10.74 5.59
N ALA A 53 2.32 -11.77 6.34
CA ALA A 53 3.70 -12.25 6.32
C ALA A 53 4.00 -12.88 4.95
N MET A 54 5.21 -12.65 4.44
CA MET A 54 5.73 -13.26 3.20
C MET A 54 5.39 -14.76 3.18
N PRO A 55 4.77 -15.33 2.11
CA PRO A 55 4.67 -14.86 0.72
C PRO A 55 3.30 -14.31 0.29
N ASN A 56 2.32 -14.21 1.19
CA ASN A 56 0.97 -13.78 0.83
C ASN A 56 0.84 -12.26 0.96
N ARG A 57 0.76 -11.55 -0.16
CA ARG A 57 0.54 -10.10 -0.21
C ARG A 57 -0.91 -9.83 -0.61
N THR A 58 -1.62 -9.09 0.23
CA THR A 58 -3.03 -8.70 -0.03
C THR A 58 -3.15 -7.40 -0.81
N LEU A 59 -2.03 -6.77 -1.21
CA LEU A 59 -2.03 -5.55 -2.03
C LEU A 59 -1.48 -5.87 -3.43
N ASP A 60 -2.20 -5.46 -4.49
CA ASP A 60 -1.79 -5.68 -5.89
C ASP A 60 -0.65 -4.72 -6.33
N ILE A 61 -0.37 -3.68 -5.56
CA ILE A 61 0.67 -2.69 -5.85
C ILE A 61 2.03 -3.03 -5.20
N PRO A 62 3.17 -2.57 -5.75
CA PRO A 62 4.48 -2.78 -5.15
C PRO A 62 4.63 -2.02 -3.83
N MET A 63 5.15 -2.72 -2.81
CA MET A 63 5.34 -2.22 -1.45
C MET A 63 6.82 -2.29 -1.07
N VAL A 64 7.34 -1.24 -0.42
CA VAL A 64 8.72 -1.21 0.07
C VAL A 64 8.71 -1.04 1.58
N TYR A 65 9.20 -2.05 2.30
CA TYR A 65 9.36 -1.96 3.75
C TYR A 65 10.58 -1.10 4.10
N THR A 66 10.37 -0.10 4.95
CA THR A 66 11.42 0.86 5.32
C THR A 66 11.43 1.04 6.84
N PRO A 67 12.61 1.30 7.45
CA PRO A 67 12.65 1.70 8.84
C PRO A 67 12.04 3.10 8.98
N PHE A 68 11.35 3.36 10.11
CA PHE A 68 10.60 4.60 10.35
C PHE A 68 11.42 5.89 10.11
N ALA A 69 12.70 5.87 10.48
CA ALA A 69 13.60 7.01 10.30
C ALA A 69 14.00 7.26 8.83
N ALA A 70 13.95 6.24 7.96
CA ALA A 70 14.37 6.34 6.56
C ALA A 70 13.20 6.52 5.58
N THR A 71 11.96 6.55 6.06
CA THR A 71 10.77 6.58 5.20
C THR A 71 10.77 7.77 4.24
N GLY A 72 11.19 8.96 4.69
CA GLY A 72 11.31 10.13 3.82
C GLY A 72 12.32 9.95 2.68
N ALA A 73 13.50 9.39 2.99
CA ALA A 73 14.53 9.10 1.99
C ALA A 73 14.06 8.01 1.01
N SER A 74 13.41 6.97 1.53
CA SER A 74 12.89 5.86 0.71
C SER A 74 11.73 6.25 -0.20
N ILE A 75 10.98 7.31 0.10
CA ILE A 75 9.93 7.85 -0.80
C ILE A 75 10.55 8.76 -1.87
N SER A 76 11.61 9.50 -1.55
CA SER A 76 12.26 10.42 -2.50
C SER A 76 12.87 9.72 -3.71
N GLY A 77 13.40 8.50 -3.53
CA GLY A 77 13.97 7.69 -4.63
C GLY A 77 12.95 7.28 -5.70
N PRO A 78 11.86 6.58 -5.34
CA PRO A 78 10.77 6.22 -6.25
C PRO A 78 10.08 7.44 -6.86
N ALA A 79 9.93 8.54 -6.13
CA ALA A 79 9.32 9.77 -6.66
C ALA A 79 10.13 10.39 -7.81
N GLY A 80 11.46 10.28 -7.78
CA GLY A 80 12.35 10.70 -8.86
C GLY A 80 12.54 9.66 -9.98
N SER A 81 12.14 8.40 -9.76
CA SER A 81 12.31 7.30 -10.71
C SER A 81 10.97 6.72 -11.13
N THR A 82 10.42 7.25 -12.22
CA THR A 82 9.14 6.84 -12.89
C THR A 82 9.09 5.36 -13.33
N GLY A 83 9.99 4.49 -12.87
CA GLY A 83 10.14 3.11 -13.34
C GLY A 83 10.54 2.09 -12.28
N TYR A 84 10.25 2.30 -10.98
CA TYR A 84 10.50 1.26 -9.98
C TYR A 84 9.54 0.07 -10.15
N LYS A 85 9.94 -0.86 -11.02
CA LYS A 85 9.41 -2.22 -11.13
C LYS A 85 9.99 -3.05 -9.98
N GLY A 86 9.49 -2.83 -8.78
CA GLY A 86 9.85 -3.61 -7.61
C GLY A 86 9.35 -5.04 -7.72
N ARG A 87 10.17 -5.93 -8.27
CA ARG A 87 10.18 -7.36 -7.93
C ARG A 87 10.87 -7.48 -6.57
N GLN A 88 10.11 -7.79 -5.52
CA GLN A 88 10.56 -8.48 -4.31
C GLN A 88 9.42 -9.39 -3.86
#